data_AF-A0A959SHA9-F1
#
_entry.id   AF-A0A959SHA9-F1
#
_cell.length_a   1.000
_cell.length_b   1.000
_cell.length_c   1.000
_cell.angle_alpha   90.00
_cell.angle_beta   90.00
_cell.angle_gamma   90.00
#
_symmetry.space_group_name_H-M   'P 1'
#
loop_
_entity.id
_entity.type
_entity.pdbx_description
1 polymer ?
#
loop_
_entity_poly.entity_id
_entity_poly.type
_entity_poly.pdbx_seq_one_letter_code
_entity_poly.pdbx_strand_id
1 'polypeptide(L)'
;MSRFLFITLALLHVPVLLAQSFTDPRDSTVYPTTIIATTEWFARNLDFAMEDTDPNIPDSIACTNWGRTYSREQSRNACPPGWHLPTREVWATVDTADIFALLDTVCWVKPEGHTNATGLSLQPADSSTRRPIGTAT
;
A
#
# COMPACT_ATOMS: atom_id res chain seq x y z
N MET A 1 41.36 47.03 -6.64
CA MET A 1 39.94 46.84 -6.29
C MET A 1 39.47 45.51 -6.87
N SER A 2 39.56 44.44 -6.07
CA SER A 2 39.24 43.08 -6.51
C SER A 2 37.72 42.89 -6.57
N ARG A 3 37.20 42.61 -7.77
CA ARG A 3 35.79 42.25 -7.99
C ARG A 3 35.63 40.76 -7.71
N PHE A 4 35.00 40.41 -6.60
CA PHE A 4 34.61 39.03 -6.32
C PHE A 4 33.34 38.71 -7.11
N LEU A 5 33.46 37.78 -8.07
CA LEU A 5 32.32 37.12 -8.70
C LEU A 5 31.71 36.16 -7.68
N PHE A 6 30.54 36.49 -7.14
CA PHE A 6 29.73 35.53 -6.38
C PHE A 6 28.98 34.64 -7.38
N ILE A 7 29.53 33.47 -7.66
CA ILE A 7 28.81 32.40 -8.35
C ILE A 7 27.78 31.87 -7.35
N THR A 8 26.51 32.23 -7.53
CA THR A 8 25.42 31.58 -6.79
C THR A 8 25.39 30.13 -7.26
N LEU A 9 25.90 29.22 -6.43
CA LEU A 9 25.66 27.79 -6.56
C LEU A 9 24.16 27.60 -6.46
N ALA A 10 23.49 27.50 -7.61
CA ALA A 10 22.12 27.03 -7.66
C ALA A 10 22.15 25.59 -7.17
N LEU A 11 21.78 25.40 -5.89
CA LEU A 11 21.51 24.10 -5.32
C LEU A 11 20.37 23.52 -6.17
N LEU A 12 20.71 22.70 -7.16
CA LEU A 12 19.73 21.85 -7.82
C LEU A 12 19.11 21.03 -6.69
N HIS A 13 17.92 21.44 -6.24
CA HIS A 13 17.01 20.58 -5.52
C HIS A 13 16.65 19.47 -6.50
N VAL A 14 17.53 18.48 -6.63
CA VAL A 14 17.10 17.17 -7.06
C VAL A 14 16.14 16.77 -5.95
N PRO A 15 14.82 16.65 -6.21
CA PRO A 15 13.97 16.02 -5.22
C PRO A 15 14.57 14.65 -5.01
N VAL A 16 15.19 14.44 -3.85
CA VAL A 16 15.49 13.10 -3.40
C VAL A 16 14.11 12.47 -3.32
N LEU A 17 13.81 11.59 -4.27
CA LEU A 17 12.64 10.74 -4.21
C LEU A 17 12.92 9.78 -3.05
N LEU A 18 12.75 10.28 -1.82
CA LEU A 18 12.91 9.47 -0.63
C LEU A 18 11.83 8.41 -0.78
N ALA A 19 12.22 7.14 -0.94
CA ALA A 19 11.28 6.05 -0.85
C ALA A 19 10.61 6.18 0.52
N GLN A 20 9.35 6.61 0.54
CA GLN A 20 8.58 6.71 1.77
C GLN A 20 8.27 5.29 2.21
N SER A 21 8.47 5.02 3.49
CA SER A 21 8.19 3.73 4.07
C SER A 21 7.80 3.88 5.52
N PHE A 22 6.97 2.95 5.97
CA PHE A 22 6.55 2.80 7.35
C PHE A 22 7.13 1.50 7.88
N THR A 23 7.84 1.57 9.01
CA THR A 23 8.27 0.38 9.76
C THR A 23 7.23 0.08 10.83
N ASP A 24 6.58 -1.07 10.74
CA ASP A 24 5.59 -1.49 11.73
C ASP A 24 6.30 -1.84 13.05
N PRO A 25 6.02 -1.11 14.14
CA PRO A 25 6.72 -1.32 15.41
C PRO A 25 6.38 -2.65 16.08
N ARG A 26 5.35 -3.37 15.60
CA ARG A 26 4.88 -4.62 16.21
C ARG A 26 5.71 -5.83 15.75
N ASP A 27 6.26 -5.80 14.54
CA ASP A 27 6.99 -6.91 13.93
C ASP A 27 8.26 -6.50 13.15
N SER A 28 8.57 -5.19 13.09
CA SER A 28 9.68 -4.61 12.32
C SER A 28 9.56 -4.77 10.79
N THR A 29 8.40 -5.13 10.27
CA THR A 29 8.17 -5.21 8.82
C THR A 29 8.17 -3.81 8.22
N VAL A 30 8.91 -3.63 7.13
CA VAL A 30 8.98 -2.35 6.40
C VAL A 30 8.02 -2.39 5.22
N TYR A 31 7.09 -1.45 5.21
CA TYR A 31 6.10 -1.25 4.15
C TYR A 31 6.46 0.00 3.36
N PRO A 32 6.72 -0.08 2.04
CA PRO A 32 6.76 1.11 1.21
C PRO A 32 5.40 1.82 1.28
N THR A 33 5.40 3.14 1.15
CA THR A 33 4.19 3.95 1.14
C THR A 33 4.13 4.83 -0.10
N THR A 34 2.92 5.26 -0.45
CA THR A 34 2.65 6.16 -1.56
C THR A 34 1.50 7.09 -1.21
N ILE A 35 1.54 8.31 -1.73
CA ILE A 35 0.42 9.25 -1.58
C ILE A 35 -0.50 9.09 -2.79
N ILE A 36 -1.78 8.91 -2.53
CA ILE A 36 -2.84 8.89 -3.54
C ILE A 36 -3.90 9.91 -3.12
N ALA A 37 -4.25 10.80 -4.04
CA ALA A 37 -4.98 12.03 -3.75
C ALA A 37 -4.33 12.81 -2.59
N THR A 38 -4.86 12.67 -1.38
CA THR A 38 -4.38 13.33 -0.15
C THR A 38 -4.08 12.36 0.99
N THR A 39 -4.20 11.06 0.74
CA THR A 39 -4.09 10.00 1.73
C THR A 39 -2.81 9.21 1.47
N GLU A 40 -2.09 8.85 2.53
CA GLU A 40 -0.95 7.95 2.44
C GLU A 40 -1.42 6.49 2.51
N TRP A 41 -0.93 5.66 1.59
CA TRP A 41 -1.28 4.26 1.46
C TRP A 41 -0.03 3.41 1.59
N PHE A 42 -0.17 2.18 2.07
CA PHE A 42 0.85 1.18 1.80
C PHE A 42 0.93 0.90 0.29
N ALA A 43 2.14 0.62 -0.17
CA ALA A 43 2.47 0.19 -1.53
C ALA A 43 2.71 -1.32 -1.60
N ARG A 44 2.20 -2.06 -0.60
CA ARG A 44 2.08 -3.53 -0.57
C ARG A 44 1.01 -3.93 0.45
N ASN A 45 0.45 -5.11 0.32
CA ASN A 45 -0.48 -5.62 1.32
C ASN A 45 0.18 -5.79 2.69
N LEU A 46 -0.61 -5.60 3.76
CA LEU A 46 -0.19 -5.83 5.13
C LEU A 46 0.18 -7.31 5.32
N ASP A 47 1.26 -7.56 6.07
CA ASP A 47 1.80 -8.91 6.33
C ASP A 47 2.05 -9.18 7.82
N PHE A 48 1.29 -8.50 8.68
CA PHE A 48 1.34 -8.67 10.14
C PHE A 48 0.75 -10.02 10.59
N ALA A 49 1.52 -10.79 11.37
CA ALA A 49 1.08 -12.07 11.91
C ALA A 49 0.15 -11.88 13.14
N MET A 50 -1.08 -12.39 13.07
CA MET A 50 -1.99 -12.46 14.22
C MET A 50 -2.20 -13.91 14.68
N GLU A 51 -2.68 -14.11 15.91
CA GLU A 51 -3.19 -15.41 16.35
C GLU A 51 -4.23 -15.94 15.34
N ASP A 52 -4.12 -17.22 14.97
CA ASP A 52 -4.93 -17.90 13.96
C ASP A 52 -4.85 -17.35 12.51
N THR A 53 -3.88 -16.48 12.20
CA THR A 53 -3.47 -16.29 10.79
C THR A 53 -2.71 -17.53 10.34
N ASP A 54 -3.43 -18.42 9.65
CA ASP A 54 -2.86 -19.67 9.13
C ASP A 54 -1.70 -19.34 8.19
N PRO A 55 -0.44 -19.71 8.54
CA PRO A 55 0.73 -19.44 7.70
C PRO A 55 0.70 -20.24 6.39
N ASN A 56 -0.24 -21.18 6.24
CA ASN A 56 -0.36 -22.10 5.12
C ASN A 56 -1.67 -21.91 4.34
N ILE A 57 -2.42 -20.80 4.50
CA ILE A 57 -3.42 -20.48 3.47
C ILE A 57 -2.61 -20.34 2.19
N PRO A 58 -2.79 -21.26 1.21
CA PRO A 58 -1.93 -21.25 0.06
C PRO A 58 -2.13 -19.90 -0.60
N ASP A 59 -1.00 -19.25 -0.91
CA ASP A 59 -0.88 -18.59 -2.19
C ASP A 59 -1.56 -19.54 -3.18
N SER A 60 -2.75 -19.18 -3.66
CA SER A 60 -3.15 -19.65 -4.97
C SER A 60 -1.88 -19.50 -5.79
N ILE A 61 -1.33 -20.58 -6.35
CA ILE A 61 0.02 -20.60 -6.92
C ILE A 61 0.22 -19.51 -8.01
N ALA A 62 -0.87 -18.88 -8.47
CA ALA A 62 -0.88 -17.71 -9.36
C ALA A 62 -0.85 -16.33 -8.66
N CYS A 63 -1.02 -16.24 -7.35
CA CYS A 63 -1.39 -15.05 -6.57
C CYS A 63 -0.40 -14.74 -5.42
N THR A 64 0.89 -15.01 -5.63
CA THR A 64 1.95 -15.05 -4.60
C THR A 64 2.33 -13.68 -3.99
N ASN A 65 1.73 -12.58 -4.43
CA ASN A 65 2.13 -11.21 -4.01
C ASN A 65 1.23 -10.60 -2.93
N TRP A 66 0.39 -11.40 -2.27
CA TRP A 66 -0.69 -10.90 -1.42
C TRP A 66 -0.33 -10.67 0.04
N GLY A 67 0.83 -11.14 0.48
CA GLY A 67 1.11 -11.24 1.93
C GLY A 67 0.07 -12.12 2.63
N ARG A 68 -0.15 -11.89 3.92
CA ARG A 68 -1.18 -12.59 4.70
C ARG A 68 -2.61 -12.23 4.31
N THR A 69 -3.50 -13.21 4.43
CA THR A 69 -4.94 -12.98 4.33
C THR A 69 -5.58 -12.91 5.72
N TYR A 70 -6.53 -11.98 5.88
CA TYR A 70 -7.19 -11.69 7.14
C TYR A 70 -8.68 -11.94 7.04
N SER A 71 -9.25 -12.55 8.08
CA SER A 71 -10.70 -12.59 8.24
C SER A 71 -11.27 -11.18 8.43
N ARG A 72 -12.58 -11.02 8.25
CA ARG A 72 -13.27 -9.75 8.54
C ARG A 72 -13.02 -9.27 9.98
N GLU A 73 -12.84 -10.19 10.92
CA GLU A 73 -12.54 -9.86 12.31
C GLU A 73 -11.07 -9.46 12.49
N GLN A 74 -10.15 -10.23 11.92
CA GLN A 74 -8.73 -9.94 11.97
C GLN A 74 -8.41 -8.58 11.32
N SER A 75 -9.03 -8.25 10.18
CA SER A 75 -8.77 -6.98 9.48
C SER A 75 -9.10 -5.73 10.30
N ARG A 76 -10.05 -5.81 11.24
CA ARG A 76 -10.38 -4.71 12.16
C ARG A 76 -9.26 -4.42 13.17
N ASN A 77 -8.43 -5.40 13.46
CA ASN A 77 -7.39 -5.34 14.49
C ASN A 77 -5.96 -5.45 13.92
N ALA A 78 -5.83 -5.76 12.63
CA ALA A 78 -4.53 -6.00 11.99
C ALA A 78 -3.74 -4.72 11.72
N CYS A 79 -4.39 -3.56 11.54
CA CYS A 79 -3.72 -2.32 11.16
C CYS A 79 -2.81 -1.80 12.30
N PRO A 80 -1.59 -1.28 11.99
CA PRO A 80 -0.71 -0.71 13.00
C PRO A 80 -1.22 0.64 13.52
N PRO A 81 -0.69 1.16 14.65
CA PRO A 81 -1.08 2.48 15.17
C PRO A 81 -0.91 3.58 14.11
N GLY A 82 -1.94 4.42 13.96
CA GLY A 82 -1.98 5.48 12.95
C GLY A 82 -2.46 5.04 11.57
N TRP A 83 -2.60 3.73 11.32
CA TRP A 83 -3.09 3.18 10.06
C TRP A 83 -4.45 2.50 10.25
N HIS A 84 -5.27 2.53 9.21
CA HIS A 84 -6.58 1.89 9.22
C HIS A 84 -6.98 1.38 7.83
N LEU A 85 -8.07 0.62 7.77
CA LEU A 85 -8.71 0.28 6.49
C LEU A 85 -9.31 1.56 5.88
N PRO A 86 -9.13 1.81 4.57
CA PRO A 86 -9.67 3.01 3.93
C PRO A 86 -11.18 3.15 4.15
N THR A 87 -11.62 4.34 4.55
CA THR A 87 -13.06 4.62 4.74
C THR A 87 -13.73 4.93 3.40
N ARG A 88 -15.06 5.02 3.40
CA ARG A 88 -15.82 5.41 2.21
C ARG A 88 -15.44 6.80 1.72
N GLU A 89 -15.12 7.70 2.65
CA GLU A 89 -14.70 9.07 2.36
C GLU A 89 -13.35 9.10 1.67
N VAL A 90 -12.38 8.29 2.14
CA VAL A 90 -11.09 8.10 1.46
C VAL A 90 -11.33 7.62 0.03
N TRP A 91 -12.13 6.56 -0.15
CA TRP A 91 -12.45 6.04 -1.49
C TRP A 91 -13.13 7.06 -2.42
N ALA A 92 -13.92 7.98 -1.86
CA ALA A 92 -14.58 9.02 -2.66
C ALA A 92 -13.62 10.09 -3.19
N THR A 93 -12.39 10.17 -2.67
CA THR A 93 -11.35 11.12 -3.12
C THR A 93 -10.40 10.55 -4.17
N VAL A 94 -10.38 9.23 -4.36
CA VAL A 94 -9.48 8.54 -5.27
C VAL A 94 -10.12 8.46 -6.66
N ASP A 95 -9.38 8.84 -7.71
CA ASP A 95 -9.89 8.75 -9.07
C ASP A 95 -9.79 7.33 -9.64
N THR A 96 -10.37 7.11 -10.83
CA THR A 96 -10.39 5.78 -11.46
C THR A 96 -8.99 5.25 -11.77
N ALA A 97 -8.05 6.11 -12.19
CA ALA A 97 -6.70 5.68 -12.55
C ALA A 97 -5.92 5.26 -11.30
N ASP A 98 -6.07 6.00 -10.22
CA ASP A 98 -5.49 5.69 -8.91
C ASP A 98 -6.11 4.43 -8.30
N ILE A 99 -7.43 4.23 -8.42
CA ILE A 99 -8.08 2.96 -8.06
C ILE A 99 -7.40 1.82 -8.83
N PHE A 100 -7.27 1.92 -10.15
CA PHE A 100 -6.63 0.88 -10.95
C PHE A 100 -5.16 0.63 -10.58
N ALA A 101 -4.46 1.63 -10.04
CA ALA A 101 -3.10 1.47 -9.52
C ALA A 101 -3.04 0.68 -8.20
N LEU A 102 -4.15 0.59 -7.46
CA LEU A 102 -4.31 -0.15 -6.20
C LEU A 102 -4.92 -1.56 -6.37
N LEU A 103 -5.38 -1.91 -7.57
CA LEU A 103 -6.05 -3.18 -7.81
C LEU A 103 -5.09 -4.23 -8.38
N ASP A 104 -5.25 -5.46 -7.89
CA ASP A 104 -4.52 -6.62 -8.39
C ASP A 104 -4.80 -6.90 -9.87
N THR A 105 -3.79 -7.36 -10.60
CA THR A 105 -3.84 -7.60 -12.05
C THR A 105 -3.97 -9.07 -12.44
N VAL A 106 -3.73 -9.99 -11.51
CA VAL A 106 -3.55 -11.41 -11.83
C VAL A 106 -4.77 -12.23 -11.45
N CYS A 107 -5.38 -11.90 -10.33
CA CYS A 107 -6.34 -12.76 -9.64
C CYS A 107 -7.74 -12.17 -9.59
N TRP A 108 -7.96 -11.06 -10.30
CA TRP A 108 -9.29 -10.61 -10.66
C TRP A 108 -9.81 -11.42 -11.84
N VAL A 109 -11.08 -11.83 -11.78
CA VAL A 109 -11.77 -12.50 -12.91
C VAL A 109 -11.82 -11.60 -14.15
N LYS A 110 -11.77 -10.27 -13.96
CA LYS A 110 -11.74 -9.24 -15.01
C LYS A 110 -10.85 -8.07 -14.58
N PRO A 111 -9.52 -8.12 -14.81
CA PRO A 111 -8.58 -7.08 -14.38
C PRO A 111 -8.51 -5.90 -15.37
N GLU A 112 -9.57 -5.64 -16.14
CA GLU A 112 -9.53 -4.63 -17.22
C GLU A 112 -9.21 -3.24 -16.65
N GLY A 113 -8.10 -2.67 -17.11
CA GLY A 113 -7.62 -1.36 -16.66
C GLY A 113 -6.75 -1.39 -15.40
N HIS A 114 -6.69 -2.51 -14.68
CA HIS A 114 -5.86 -2.64 -13.47
C HIS A 114 -4.38 -2.60 -13.84
N THR A 115 -3.58 -1.93 -13.01
CA THR A 115 -2.15 -1.80 -13.24
C THR A 115 -1.31 -2.32 -12.09
N ASN A 116 -1.85 -2.34 -10.85
CA ASN A 116 -1.09 -2.62 -9.63
C ASN A 116 0.21 -1.79 -9.56
N ALA A 117 0.19 -0.55 -10.08
CA ALA A 117 1.38 0.28 -10.15
C ALA A 117 1.91 0.67 -8.77
N THR A 118 1.07 0.61 -7.74
CA THR A 118 1.45 0.85 -6.34
C THR A 118 2.14 -0.34 -5.70
N GLY A 119 1.95 -1.57 -6.22
CA GLY A 119 2.35 -2.81 -5.55
C GLY A 119 1.35 -3.31 -4.50
N LEU A 120 0.29 -2.55 -4.23
CA LEU A 120 -0.82 -2.98 -3.39
C LEU A 120 -1.83 -3.78 -4.22
N SER A 121 -2.04 -5.05 -3.87
CA SER A 121 -2.96 -5.95 -4.59
C SER A 121 -4.32 -6.04 -3.88
N LEU A 122 -5.20 -5.06 -4.05
CA LEU A 122 -6.57 -5.15 -3.49
C LEU A 122 -7.49 -6.05 -4.31
N GLN A 123 -8.43 -6.64 -3.59
CA GLN A 123 -9.56 -7.40 -4.14
C GLN A 123 -10.89 -6.80 -3.69
N PRO A 124 -11.97 -7.00 -4.48
CA PRO A 124 -13.29 -6.60 -4.06
C PRO A 124 -13.74 -7.49 -2.91
N ALA A 125 -14.66 -7.01 -2.07
CA ALA A 125 -15.26 -7.84 -1.02
C ALA A 125 -16.27 -8.85 -1.63
N ASP A 126 -15.81 -10.03 -2.05
CA ASP A 126 -16.67 -11.18 -2.39
C ASP A 126 -16.84 -12.19 -1.22
N SER A 127 -17.36 -13.40 -1.49
CA SER A 127 -17.66 -14.44 -0.50
C SER A 127 -16.45 -15.11 0.16
N SER A 128 -15.21 -14.76 -0.20
CA SER A 128 -14.03 -15.24 0.54
C SER A 128 -14.07 -14.79 2.01
N THR A 129 -13.80 -15.73 2.91
CA THR A 129 -13.77 -15.46 4.35
C THR A 129 -12.52 -14.71 4.78
N ARG A 130 -11.47 -14.69 3.95
CA ARG A 130 -10.18 -14.02 4.19
C ARG A 130 -9.65 -13.32 2.94
N ARG A 131 -9.03 -12.15 3.11
CA ARG A 131 -8.49 -11.32 2.02
C ARG A 131 -7.16 -10.67 2.39
N PRO A 132 -6.29 -10.38 1.40
CA PRO A 132 -5.22 -9.42 1.63
C PRO A 132 -5.83 -8.06 1.94
N ILE A 133 -5.19 -7.30 2.82
CA ILE A 133 -5.65 -5.96 3.17
C ILE A 133 -4.59 -4.92 2.81
N GLY A 134 -5.04 -3.81 2.25
CA GLY A 134 -4.26 -2.58 2.19
C GLY A 134 -4.69 -1.64 3.31
N THR A 135 -3.77 -0.80 3.76
CA THR A 135 -4.01 0.18 4.83
C THR A 135 -3.62 1.57 4.37
N ALA A 136 -4.29 2.56 4.95
CA ALA A 136 -4.09 3.99 4.69
C ALA A 136 -4.16 4.80 5.99
N THR A 137 -3.68 6.05 5.98
CA THR A 137 -3.72 7.01 7.11
C THR A 137 -4.58 8.24 6.83
#